data_AF-A0A8C2UML7-F1
#
_entry.id   AF-A0A8C2UML7-F1
#
_cell.length_a   1.000
_cell.length_b   1.000
_cell.length_c   1.000
_cell.angle_alpha   90.00
_cell.angle_beta   90.00
_cell.angle_gamma   90.00
#
_symmetry.space_group_name_H-M   'P 1'
#
loop_
_entity.id
_entity.type
_entity.pdbx_description
1 polymer ?
#
loop_
_entity_poly.entity_id
_entity_poly.type
_entity_poly.pdbx_seq_one_letter_code
_entity_poly.pdbx_strand_id
1 'polypeptide(L)'
;MADKGSGGSRLPLALPPASQGCSSGSSGSSSAENSGNPRLPRNLQGLLQMAITAGSVEPDPPPEPMSEERRQWLQEAMSAAFRGQREEVEQMKSCLRVLSQPTPAAAGEAEVAADQQEREGALELLADLCENMDNAADFCQLSGMHLLVGRYLEAGAAGLRWRAAQLIGTCSQNVAAIQEQVLGLGALRKLLRLLDRDACDTVRVKALFAISCLVREQEAGLLQFLRLDGFSVLMRAMQQQVQKLKVKSAFLLQNLLVGHPEHKGTLCSMGMVQQL
;
A
#
# COMPACT_ATOMS: atom_id res chain seq x y z
N MET A 1 -53.28 -1.00 30.58
CA MET A 1 -52.83 -1.71 31.80
C MET A 1 -51.37 -2.09 31.63
N ALA A 2 -50.70 -2.27 32.77
CA ALA A 2 -49.27 -2.40 33.01
C ALA A 2 -48.60 -3.68 32.40
N ASP A 3 -47.26 -3.63 32.20
CA ASP A 3 -46.22 -4.47 32.88
C ASP A 3 -46.39 -6.02 32.86
N LYS A 4 -45.42 -6.93 32.65
CA LYS A 4 -43.95 -7.01 32.45
C LYS A 4 -43.66 -8.33 31.64
N GLY A 5 -42.46 -8.84 31.34
CA GLY A 5 -41.05 -8.49 31.59
C GLY A 5 -40.10 -9.71 31.39
N SER A 6 -38.77 -9.51 31.42
CA SER A 6 -37.67 -10.53 31.36
C SER A 6 -37.35 -11.17 29.98
N GLY A 7 -36.09 -11.35 29.55
CA GLY A 7 -34.80 -10.88 30.09
C GLY A 7 -33.56 -11.63 29.53
N GLY A 8 -32.46 -10.91 29.21
CA GLY A 8 -31.12 -11.47 28.90
C GLY A 8 -30.93 -12.08 27.48
N SER A 9 -29.78 -11.98 26.79
CA SER A 9 -28.48 -11.39 27.15
C SER A 9 -27.74 -10.89 25.89
N ARG A 10 -27.30 -9.62 25.89
CA ARG A 10 -26.23 -9.12 25.00
C ARG A 10 -25.15 -8.51 25.88
N LEU A 11 -23.89 -8.88 25.66
CA LEU A 11 -22.73 -8.30 26.34
C LEU A 11 -22.09 -7.23 25.44
N PRO A 12 -22.07 -5.94 25.84
CA PRO A 12 -21.17 -4.95 25.27
C PRO A 12 -19.92 -4.83 26.16
N LEU A 13 -18.75 -5.11 25.58
CA LEU A 13 -17.46 -4.76 26.18
C LEU A 13 -17.30 -3.22 26.15
N ALA A 14 -17.52 -2.57 27.28
CA ALA A 14 -17.27 -1.14 27.47
C ALA A 14 -16.36 -0.93 28.70
N LEU A 15 -15.22 -0.30 28.49
CA LEU A 15 -14.26 0.07 29.53
C LEU A 15 -14.83 1.21 30.41
N PRO A 16 -14.74 1.13 31.75
CA PRO A 16 -15.11 2.25 32.62
C PRO A 16 -14.01 3.34 32.61
N PRO A 17 -14.37 4.64 32.74
CA PRO A 17 -13.44 5.76 32.64
C PRO A 17 -12.66 6.03 33.95
N ALA A 18 -11.48 6.66 33.81
CA ALA A 18 -10.68 7.12 34.94
C ALA A 18 -11.34 8.30 35.67
N SER A 19 -11.43 8.21 36.99
CA SER A 19 -12.00 9.26 37.85
C SER A 19 -11.03 10.43 38.04
N GLN A 20 -11.51 11.64 37.74
CA GLN A 20 -10.84 12.88 38.15
C GLN A 20 -11.19 13.19 39.61
N GLY A 21 -10.17 13.51 40.41
CA GLY A 21 -10.32 14.03 41.77
C GLY A 21 -9.48 15.28 41.95
N CYS A 22 -10.07 16.46 41.81
CA CYS A 22 -9.42 17.72 42.14
C CYS A 22 -9.53 18.01 43.64
N SER A 23 -8.44 18.44 44.28
CA SER A 23 -8.49 19.47 45.34
C SER A 23 -7.10 20.02 45.66
N SER A 24 -7.08 21.26 46.12
CA SER A 24 -5.90 22.12 46.31
C SER A 24 -5.53 22.32 47.78
N GLY A 25 -4.24 22.54 48.06
CA GLY A 25 -3.85 23.51 49.08
C GLY A 25 -2.88 23.05 50.19
N SER A 26 -1.78 23.82 50.30
CA SER A 26 -1.06 24.18 51.54
C SER A 26 -0.37 23.11 52.42
N SER A 27 0.96 23.18 52.41
CA SER A 27 1.86 23.30 53.58
C SER A 27 1.58 22.50 54.86
N GLY A 28 2.47 21.55 55.20
CA GLY A 28 2.52 20.92 56.52
C GLY A 28 3.60 19.83 56.62
N SER A 29 4.47 19.93 57.63
CA SER A 29 5.64 19.07 57.84
C SER A 29 5.35 17.60 58.19
N SER A 30 6.42 16.80 58.07
CA SER A 30 6.76 15.58 58.83
C SER A 30 6.08 14.23 58.52
N SER A 31 6.98 13.25 58.31
CA SER A 31 6.88 11.84 58.70
C SER A 31 6.01 10.87 57.89
N ALA A 32 6.69 10.18 56.97
CA ALA A 32 6.62 8.74 56.75
C ALA A 32 5.23 8.08 56.57
N GLU A 33 4.80 7.95 55.32
CA GLU A 33 3.91 6.86 54.92
C GLU A 33 4.45 6.07 53.71
N ASN A 34 4.18 4.77 53.76
CA ASN A 34 4.68 3.74 52.86
C ASN A 34 3.82 3.70 51.57
N SER A 35 4.44 3.85 50.40
CA SER A 35 3.75 3.69 49.10
C SER A 35 4.73 3.34 48.00
N GLY A 36 4.84 2.04 47.70
CA GLY A 36 5.72 1.52 46.66
C GLY A 36 5.20 1.85 45.26
N ASN A 37 5.78 2.88 44.64
CA ASN A 37 5.78 3.01 43.18
C ASN A 37 7.06 3.77 42.75
N PRO A 38 8.02 3.13 42.04
CA PRO A 38 9.28 3.78 41.68
C PRO A 38 9.04 5.01 40.80
N ARG A 39 9.45 6.19 41.27
CA ARG A 39 9.35 7.43 40.48
C ARG A 39 10.24 7.31 39.24
N LEU A 40 9.66 7.40 38.04
CA LEU A 40 10.45 7.36 36.80
C LEU A 40 11.49 8.50 36.80
N PRO A 41 12.78 8.21 36.51
CA PRO A 41 13.85 9.20 36.55
C PRO A 41 13.69 10.21 35.41
N ARG A 42 13.84 11.50 35.74
CA ARG A 42 13.71 12.63 34.80
C ARG A 42 15.03 13.04 34.12
N ASN A 43 16.13 12.33 34.38
CA ASN A 43 17.45 12.61 33.84
C ASN A 43 18.15 11.31 33.40
N LEU A 44 19.05 11.42 32.42
CA LEU A 44 19.80 10.27 31.88
C LEU A 44 20.63 9.55 32.95
N GLN A 45 21.14 10.27 33.95
CA GLN A 45 21.88 9.70 35.08
C GLN A 45 21.00 8.83 35.98
N GLY A 46 19.76 9.25 36.28
CA GLY A 46 18.80 8.42 37.02
C GLY A 46 18.30 7.23 36.20
N LEU A 47 18.22 7.38 34.87
CA LEU A 47 17.91 6.28 33.94
C LEU A 47 19.05 5.25 33.91
N LEU A 48 20.30 5.71 33.86
CA LEU A 48 21.50 4.86 33.96
C LEU A 48 21.57 4.17 35.32
N GLN A 49 21.29 4.88 36.42
CA GLN A 49 21.30 4.32 37.76
C GLN A 49 20.17 3.30 37.96
N MET A 50 18.99 3.55 37.39
CA MET A 50 17.88 2.58 37.33
C MET A 50 18.28 1.32 36.55
N ALA A 51 18.92 1.49 35.38
CA ALA A 51 19.42 0.36 34.58
C ALA A 51 20.52 -0.44 35.31
N ILE A 52 21.43 0.23 36.02
CA ILE A 52 22.45 -0.41 36.87
C ILE A 52 21.77 -1.17 38.01
N THR A 53 20.78 -0.58 38.71
CA THR A 53 20.06 -1.31 39.78
C THR A 53 19.23 -2.47 39.26
N ALA A 54 18.67 -2.38 38.05
CA ALA A 54 17.96 -3.49 37.42
C ALA A 54 18.92 -4.62 36.99
N GLY A 55 20.10 -4.27 36.45
CA GLY A 55 21.15 -5.23 36.08
C GLY A 55 22.08 -5.67 37.22
N SER A 56 21.88 -5.18 38.45
CA SER A 56 22.57 -5.66 39.67
C SER A 56 21.70 -6.60 40.52
N VAL A 57 20.48 -6.88 40.08
CA VAL A 57 19.74 -8.06 40.54
C VAL A 57 20.46 -9.30 39.98
N GLU A 58 20.40 -10.40 40.72
CA GLU A 58 20.90 -11.74 40.32
C GLU A 58 20.62 -12.04 38.83
N PRO A 59 21.49 -12.81 38.14
CA PRO A 59 21.27 -13.15 36.73
C PRO A 59 19.87 -13.73 36.56
N ASP A 60 19.08 -13.13 35.66
CA ASP A 60 17.72 -13.60 35.35
C ASP A 60 17.76 -15.12 35.17
N PRO A 61 16.88 -15.89 35.84
CA PRO A 61 16.82 -17.32 35.64
C PRO A 61 16.65 -17.58 34.13
N PRO A 62 17.39 -18.56 33.55
CA PRO A 62 17.39 -18.80 32.11
C PRO A 62 15.94 -18.88 31.63
N PRO A 63 15.57 -18.13 30.58
CA PRO A 63 14.19 -17.73 30.31
C PRO A 63 13.28 -18.93 30.39
N GLU A 64 12.38 -18.92 31.39
CA GLU A 64 11.60 -20.11 31.74
C GLU A 64 10.99 -20.71 30.48
N PRO A 65 11.15 -22.02 30.23
CA PRO A 65 10.66 -22.64 29.01
C PRO A 65 9.14 -22.50 28.98
N MET A 66 8.68 -21.48 28.25
CA MET A 66 7.30 -20.99 28.18
C MET A 66 6.27 -22.10 28.38
N SER A 67 5.36 -21.91 29.35
CA SER A 67 4.37 -22.93 29.74
C SER A 67 3.66 -23.50 28.52
N GLU A 68 3.32 -24.79 28.56
CA GLU A 68 2.73 -25.49 27.42
C GLU A 68 1.44 -24.81 26.92
N GLU A 69 0.66 -24.25 27.84
CA GLU A 69 -0.50 -23.41 27.55
C GLU A 69 -0.13 -22.13 26.76
N ARG A 70 0.95 -21.44 27.15
CA ARG A 70 1.45 -20.24 26.44
C ARG A 70 2.10 -20.61 25.10
N ARG A 71 2.67 -21.80 24.96
CA ARG A 71 3.13 -22.37 23.67
C ARG A 71 1.96 -22.64 22.75
N GLN A 72 0.93 -23.34 23.24
CA GLN A 72 -0.26 -23.66 22.46
C GLN A 72 -1.02 -22.39 22.05
N TRP A 73 -1.21 -21.44 22.97
CA TRP A 73 -1.80 -20.13 22.67
C TRP A 73 -1.01 -19.33 21.62
N LEU A 74 0.32 -19.24 21.74
CA LEU A 74 1.14 -18.54 20.76
C LEU A 74 1.12 -19.25 19.40
N GLN A 75 1.18 -20.57 19.39
CA GLN A 75 1.15 -21.38 18.18
C GLN A 75 -0.22 -21.31 17.49
N GLU A 76 -1.31 -21.27 18.26
CA GLU A 76 -2.66 -21.04 17.75
C GLU A 76 -2.79 -19.63 17.16
N ALA A 77 -2.36 -18.58 17.88
CA ALA A 77 -2.37 -17.20 17.42
C ALA A 77 -1.54 -17.00 16.14
N MET A 78 -0.33 -17.59 16.06
CA MET A 78 0.46 -17.61 14.82
C MET A 78 -0.28 -18.37 13.72
N SER A 79 -0.85 -19.54 14.00
CA SER A 79 -1.58 -20.33 12.99
C SER A 79 -2.84 -19.62 12.47
N ALA A 80 -3.47 -18.77 13.29
CA ALA A 80 -4.61 -17.95 12.92
C ALA A 80 -4.17 -16.77 12.04
N ALA A 81 -3.08 -16.09 12.39
CA ALA A 81 -2.50 -15.01 11.58
C ALA A 81 -2.06 -15.52 10.19
N PHE A 82 -1.30 -16.62 10.12
CA PHE A 82 -0.87 -17.23 8.86
C PHE A 82 -2.02 -17.87 8.06
N ARG A 83 -3.18 -18.14 8.67
CA ARG A 83 -4.35 -18.67 7.96
C ARG A 83 -4.91 -17.65 6.97
N GLY A 84 -5.01 -16.39 7.37
CA GLY A 84 -5.47 -15.29 6.51
C GLY A 84 -4.56 -15.13 5.29
N GLN A 85 -3.26 -14.96 5.51
CA GLN A 85 -2.28 -14.85 4.43
C GLN A 85 -2.29 -16.06 3.46
N ARG A 86 -2.46 -17.29 3.99
CA ARG A 86 -2.58 -18.48 3.13
C ARG A 86 -3.86 -18.47 2.29
N GLU A 87 -4.96 -17.98 2.83
CA GLU A 87 -6.23 -17.85 2.11
C GLU A 87 -6.13 -16.77 1.01
N GLU A 88 -5.54 -15.62 1.32
CA GLU A 88 -5.24 -14.54 0.37
C GLU A 88 -4.37 -15.02 -0.81
N VAL A 89 -3.34 -15.82 -0.55
CA VAL A 89 -2.49 -16.42 -1.61
C VAL A 89 -3.26 -17.42 -2.48
N GLU A 90 -4.18 -18.21 -1.94
CA GLU A 90 -5.03 -19.10 -2.76
C GLU A 90 -6.08 -18.33 -3.58
N GLN A 91 -6.66 -17.26 -3.03
CA GLN A 91 -7.52 -16.33 -3.78
C GLN A 91 -6.76 -15.68 -4.94
N MET A 92 -5.52 -15.24 -4.69
CA MET A 92 -4.62 -14.66 -5.70
C MET A 92 -4.31 -15.66 -6.83
N LYS A 93 -3.98 -16.91 -6.50
CA LYS A 93 -3.79 -18.00 -7.49
C LYS A 93 -5.05 -18.27 -8.30
N SER A 94 -6.24 -18.19 -7.68
CA SER A 94 -7.52 -18.34 -8.38
C SER A 94 -7.72 -17.22 -9.40
N CYS A 95 -7.52 -15.96 -9.00
CA CYS A 95 -7.60 -14.79 -9.88
C CYS A 95 -6.59 -14.89 -11.04
N LEU A 96 -5.34 -15.25 -10.74
CA LEU A 96 -4.32 -15.46 -11.77
C LEU A 96 -4.67 -16.60 -12.74
N ARG A 97 -5.36 -17.65 -12.29
CA ARG A 97 -5.85 -18.72 -13.16
C ARG A 97 -6.88 -18.20 -14.15
N VAL A 98 -7.89 -17.44 -13.68
CA VAL A 98 -8.90 -16.77 -14.52
C VAL A 98 -8.25 -15.83 -15.55
N LEU A 99 -7.28 -15.02 -15.11
CA LEU A 99 -6.54 -14.10 -15.97
C LEU A 99 -5.55 -14.80 -16.93
N SER A 100 -5.15 -16.04 -16.64
CA SER A 100 -4.29 -16.82 -17.54
C SER A 100 -5.10 -17.44 -18.69
N GLN A 101 -6.38 -17.79 -18.47
CA GLN A 101 -7.21 -18.42 -19.51
C GLN A 101 -7.26 -17.58 -20.80
N PRO A 102 -7.18 -18.20 -21.99
CA PRO A 102 -7.25 -17.48 -23.27
C PRO A 102 -8.61 -16.79 -23.42
N THR A 103 -8.64 -15.64 -24.10
CA THR A 103 -9.91 -15.01 -24.53
C THR A 103 -10.66 -15.98 -25.45
N PRO A 104 -11.94 -16.30 -25.18
CA PRO A 104 -12.71 -17.22 -26.02
C PRO A 104 -13.03 -16.56 -27.36
N ALA A 105 -12.25 -16.89 -28.39
CA ALA A 105 -12.29 -16.23 -29.70
C ALA A 105 -13.49 -16.64 -30.59
N ALA A 106 -14.28 -17.62 -30.15
CA ALA A 106 -15.45 -18.15 -30.86
C ALA A 106 -16.76 -18.05 -30.02
N ALA A 107 -16.71 -17.27 -28.93
CA ALA A 107 -17.84 -17.05 -28.03
C ALA A 107 -18.80 -15.99 -28.59
N GLY A 108 -20.08 -16.09 -28.21
CA GLY A 108 -21.08 -15.06 -28.53
C GLY A 108 -20.81 -13.74 -27.79
N GLU A 109 -21.35 -12.62 -28.26
CA GLU A 109 -21.14 -11.30 -27.63
C GLU A 109 -21.45 -11.28 -26.12
N ALA A 110 -22.49 -12.01 -25.70
CA ALA A 110 -22.87 -12.15 -24.29
C ALA A 110 -21.85 -12.94 -23.45
N GLU A 111 -21.24 -13.97 -24.03
CA GLU A 111 -20.20 -14.78 -23.37
C GLU A 111 -18.89 -13.99 -23.25
N VAL A 112 -18.51 -13.22 -24.30
CA VAL A 112 -17.35 -12.31 -24.26
C VAL A 112 -17.54 -11.22 -23.21
N ALA A 113 -18.76 -10.68 -23.06
CA ALA A 113 -19.06 -9.70 -22.02
C ALA A 113 -18.97 -10.30 -20.60
N ALA A 114 -19.47 -11.52 -20.40
CA ALA A 114 -19.37 -12.23 -19.11
C ALA A 114 -17.90 -12.56 -18.74
N ASP A 115 -17.13 -13.08 -19.69
CA ASP A 115 -15.69 -13.37 -19.57
C ASP A 115 -14.86 -12.10 -19.33
N GLN A 116 -15.23 -10.96 -19.93
CA GLN A 116 -14.64 -9.67 -19.59
C GLN A 116 -14.97 -9.27 -18.15
N GLN A 117 -16.23 -9.38 -17.72
CA GLN A 117 -16.65 -9.01 -16.37
C GLN A 117 -15.97 -9.88 -15.28
N GLU A 118 -15.82 -11.19 -15.51
CA GLU A 118 -15.11 -12.09 -14.60
C GLU A 118 -13.65 -11.65 -14.42
N ARG A 119 -12.96 -11.30 -15.51
CA ARG A 119 -11.59 -10.78 -15.46
C ARG A 119 -11.47 -9.40 -14.85
N GLU A 120 -12.46 -8.53 -15.04
CA GLU A 120 -12.51 -7.23 -14.38
C GLU A 120 -12.62 -7.39 -12.86
N GLY A 121 -13.50 -8.29 -12.38
CA GLY A 121 -13.60 -8.62 -10.96
C GLY A 121 -12.35 -9.28 -10.38
N ALA A 122 -11.70 -10.17 -11.15
CA ALA A 122 -10.42 -10.77 -10.74
C ALA A 122 -9.30 -9.71 -10.62
N LEU A 123 -9.26 -8.68 -11.47
CA LEU A 123 -8.31 -7.58 -11.36
C LEU A 123 -8.61 -6.62 -10.20
N GLU A 124 -9.89 -6.44 -9.84
CA GLU A 124 -10.30 -5.67 -8.65
C GLU A 124 -9.88 -6.40 -7.36
N LEU A 125 -10.24 -7.67 -7.21
CA LEU A 125 -9.86 -8.47 -6.03
C LEU A 125 -8.33 -8.56 -5.87
N LEU A 126 -7.58 -8.67 -6.97
CA LEU A 126 -6.12 -8.59 -6.93
C LEU A 126 -5.59 -7.22 -6.49
N ALA A 127 -6.26 -6.13 -6.85
CA ALA A 127 -5.87 -4.78 -6.41
C ALA A 127 -6.08 -4.60 -4.91
N ASP A 128 -7.22 -5.08 -4.38
CA ASP A 128 -7.53 -5.05 -2.95
C ASP A 128 -6.54 -5.90 -2.15
N LEU A 129 -6.23 -7.12 -2.61
CA LEU A 129 -5.22 -7.99 -1.99
C LEU A 129 -3.81 -7.37 -2.02
N CYS A 130 -3.44 -6.72 -3.13
CA CYS A 130 -2.12 -6.12 -3.31
C CYS A 130 -1.96 -4.73 -2.67
N GLU A 131 -2.95 -4.21 -1.94
CA GLU A 131 -2.73 -3.08 -1.03
C GLU A 131 -1.77 -3.46 0.11
N ASN A 132 -1.69 -4.76 0.46
CA ASN A 132 -0.65 -5.30 1.31
C ASN A 132 0.65 -5.54 0.51
N MET A 133 1.77 -5.02 1.02
CA MET A 133 3.10 -5.15 0.40
C MET A 133 3.57 -6.61 0.29
N ASP A 134 3.24 -7.47 1.25
CA ASP A 134 3.60 -8.89 1.22
C ASP A 134 2.88 -9.60 0.07
N ASN A 135 1.57 -9.36 -0.08
CA ASN A 135 0.76 -9.87 -1.18
C ASN A 135 1.22 -9.31 -2.54
N ALA A 136 1.63 -8.05 -2.62
CA ALA A 136 2.21 -7.49 -3.83
C ALA A 136 3.53 -8.19 -4.23
N ALA A 137 4.35 -8.62 -3.25
CA ALA A 137 5.54 -9.43 -3.50
C ALA A 137 5.18 -10.83 -3.98
N ASP A 138 4.23 -11.52 -3.33
CA ASP A 138 3.74 -12.84 -3.76
C ASP A 138 3.14 -12.80 -5.17
N PHE A 139 2.38 -11.75 -5.51
CA PHE A 139 1.85 -11.51 -6.86
C PHE A 139 2.96 -11.41 -7.92
N CYS A 140 4.09 -10.78 -7.56
CA CYS A 140 5.25 -10.67 -8.43
C CYS A 140 6.00 -12.01 -8.58
N GLN A 141 6.10 -12.81 -7.51
CA GLN A 141 6.66 -14.17 -7.55
C GLN A 141 5.81 -15.12 -8.39
N LEU A 142 4.48 -15.05 -8.28
CA LEU A 142 3.52 -15.79 -9.10
C LEU A 142 3.46 -15.31 -10.57
N SER A 143 4.40 -14.46 -10.99
CA SER A 143 4.50 -13.89 -12.33
C SER A 143 3.28 -13.09 -12.80
N GLY A 144 2.42 -12.64 -11.88
CA GLY A 144 1.25 -11.82 -12.20
C GLY A 144 1.63 -10.54 -12.94
N MET A 145 2.77 -9.94 -12.59
CA MET A 145 3.28 -8.74 -13.26
C MET A 145 3.61 -8.97 -14.75
N HIS A 146 4.14 -10.14 -15.11
CA HIS A 146 4.40 -10.51 -16.50
C HIS A 146 3.10 -10.61 -17.30
N LEU A 147 2.04 -11.15 -16.69
CA LEU A 147 0.72 -11.28 -17.29
C LEU A 147 0.08 -9.89 -17.53
N LEU A 148 0.15 -8.99 -16.56
CA LEU A 148 -0.39 -7.62 -16.70
C LEU A 148 0.31 -6.84 -17.82
N VAL A 149 1.65 -6.82 -17.81
CA VAL A 149 2.45 -6.08 -18.77
C VAL A 149 2.40 -6.72 -20.16
N GLY A 150 2.39 -8.06 -20.24
CA GLY A 150 2.35 -8.81 -21.49
C GLY A 150 1.00 -8.72 -22.20
N ARG A 151 -0.11 -8.88 -21.46
CA ARG A 151 -1.46 -9.07 -22.02
C ARG A 151 -2.43 -7.93 -21.71
N TYR A 152 -2.53 -7.51 -20.44
CA TYR A 152 -3.65 -6.66 -20.01
C TYR A 152 -3.47 -5.16 -20.30
N LEU A 153 -2.24 -4.64 -20.34
CA LEU A 153 -1.98 -3.26 -20.76
C LEU A 153 -2.35 -2.99 -22.23
N GLU A 154 -2.44 -4.01 -23.07
CA GLU A 154 -2.79 -3.90 -24.49
C GLU A 154 -4.13 -4.61 -24.83
N ALA A 155 -4.94 -4.93 -23.81
CA ALA A 155 -6.26 -5.53 -23.99
C ALA A 155 -7.23 -4.60 -24.73
N GLY A 156 -8.10 -5.14 -25.60
CA GLY A 156 -9.08 -4.35 -26.35
C GLY A 156 -10.08 -3.59 -25.47
N ALA A 157 -10.50 -4.20 -24.35
CA ALA A 157 -11.40 -3.60 -23.39
C ALA A 157 -10.70 -2.55 -22.51
N ALA A 158 -11.21 -1.32 -22.51
CA ALA A 158 -10.69 -0.25 -21.64
C ALA A 158 -10.79 -0.61 -20.14
N GLY A 159 -11.85 -1.33 -19.75
CA GLY A 159 -12.08 -1.80 -18.39
C GLY A 159 -10.95 -2.69 -17.83
N LEU A 160 -10.34 -3.50 -18.69
CA LEU A 160 -9.18 -4.31 -18.35
C LEU A 160 -7.88 -3.47 -18.30
N ARG A 161 -7.68 -2.56 -19.27
CA ARG A 161 -6.47 -1.73 -19.34
C ARG A 161 -6.29 -0.83 -18.12
N TRP A 162 -7.34 -0.14 -17.67
CA TRP A 162 -7.22 0.77 -16.52
C TRP A 162 -7.02 0.03 -15.20
N ARG A 163 -7.64 -1.15 -15.03
CA ARG A 163 -7.46 -2.00 -13.84
C ARG A 163 -6.07 -2.61 -13.79
N ALA A 164 -5.54 -3.09 -14.91
CA ALA A 164 -4.17 -3.56 -14.97
C ALA A 164 -3.15 -2.43 -14.69
N ALA A 165 -3.37 -1.23 -15.22
CA ALA A 165 -2.55 -0.06 -14.89
C ALA A 165 -2.67 0.31 -13.39
N GLN A 166 -3.87 0.25 -12.80
CA GLN A 166 -4.06 0.44 -11.36
C GLN A 166 -3.24 -0.56 -10.55
N LEU A 167 -3.40 -1.86 -10.83
CA LEU A 167 -2.76 -2.94 -10.09
C LEU A 167 -1.22 -2.85 -10.15
N ILE A 168 -0.65 -2.53 -11.33
CA ILE A 168 0.78 -2.22 -11.46
C ILE A 168 1.18 -1.04 -10.55
N GLY A 169 0.38 0.02 -10.52
CA GLY A 169 0.60 1.18 -9.67
C GLY A 169 0.54 0.86 -8.18
N THR A 170 -0.43 0.05 -7.74
CA THR A 170 -0.57 -0.41 -6.35
C THR A 170 0.63 -1.27 -5.93
N CYS A 171 0.95 -2.34 -6.67
CA CYS A 171 2.05 -3.24 -6.32
C CYS A 171 3.42 -2.54 -6.30
N SER A 172 3.63 -1.54 -7.17
CA SER A 172 4.91 -0.81 -7.27
C SER A 172 4.99 0.42 -6.37
N GLN A 173 3.94 0.77 -5.62
CA GLN A 173 3.95 1.95 -4.77
C GLN A 173 4.92 1.76 -3.60
N ASN A 174 6.00 2.55 -3.58
CA ASN A 174 7.04 2.55 -2.53
C ASN A 174 7.79 1.22 -2.35
N VAL A 175 7.79 0.31 -3.34
CA VAL A 175 8.54 -0.97 -3.31
C VAL A 175 9.56 -1.03 -4.44
N ALA A 176 10.81 -0.65 -4.15
CA ALA A 176 11.90 -0.56 -5.15
C ALA A 176 12.11 -1.86 -5.95
N ALA A 177 12.10 -3.03 -5.30
CA ALA A 177 12.27 -4.32 -5.98
C ALA A 177 11.17 -4.60 -7.03
N ILE A 178 9.92 -4.25 -6.73
CA ILE A 178 8.80 -4.39 -7.67
C ILE A 178 8.90 -3.32 -8.77
N GLN A 179 9.28 -2.09 -8.43
CA GLN A 179 9.52 -1.03 -9.43
C GLN A 179 10.58 -1.47 -10.46
N GLU A 180 11.72 -2.01 -10.02
CA GLU A 180 12.77 -2.53 -10.89
C GLU A 180 12.30 -3.67 -11.79
N GLN A 181 11.56 -4.64 -11.24
CA GLN A 181 10.95 -5.72 -12.02
C GLN A 181 10.00 -5.15 -13.09
N VAL A 182 9.11 -4.23 -12.73
CA VAL A 182 8.14 -3.62 -13.65
C VAL A 182 8.83 -2.81 -14.77
N LEU A 183 9.89 -2.07 -14.43
CA LEU A 183 10.72 -1.33 -15.40
C LEU A 183 11.48 -2.28 -16.34
N GLY A 184 12.01 -3.38 -15.82
CA GLY A 184 12.68 -4.44 -16.58
C GLY A 184 11.76 -5.14 -17.57
N LEU A 185 10.48 -5.31 -17.22
CA LEU A 185 9.42 -5.82 -18.13
C LEU A 185 9.01 -4.81 -19.22
N GLY A 186 9.57 -3.61 -19.24
CA GLY A 186 9.27 -2.57 -20.22
C GLY A 186 7.88 -1.94 -20.07
N ALA A 187 7.25 -2.08 -18.90
CA ALA A 187 5.92 -1.56 -18.62
C ALA A 187 5.81 -0.05 -18.86
N LEU A 188 6.86 0.72 -18.55
CA LEU A 188 6.89 2.18 -18.69
C LEU A 188 6.58 2.64 -20.13
N ARG A 189 7.09 1.93 -21.15
CA ARG A 189 6.79 2.21 -22.56
C ARG A 189 5.34 1.90 -22.94
N LYS A 190 4.72 0.89 -22.30
CA LYS A 190 3.29 0.58 -22.49
C LYS A 190 2.43 1.64 -21.82
N LEU A 191 2.71 1.98 -20.56
CA LEU A 191 2.00 2.99 -19.79
C LEU A 191 2.06 4.39 -20.44
N LEU A 192 3.23 4.81 -20.94
CA LEU A 192 3.37 6.09 -21.65
C LEU A 192 2.52 6.14 -22.94
N ARG A 193 2.43 5.04 -23.69
CA ARG A 193 1.53 4.96 -24.86
C ARG A 193 0.05 5.05 -24.46
N LEU A 194 -0.35 4.45 -23.35
CA LEU A 194 -1.71 4.57 -22.82
C LEU A 194 -2.04 6.01 -22.38
N LEU A 195 -1.12 6.67 -21.68
CA LEU A 195 -1.27 8.07 -21.28
C LEU A 195 -1.43 9.02 -22.49
N ASP A 196 -0.65 8.79 -23.55
CA ASP A 196 -0.64 9.65 -24.74
C ASP A 196 -1.80 9.37 -25.70
N ARG A 197 -2.19 8.10 -25.91
CA ARG A 197 -3.05 7.67 -27.03
C ARG A 197 -4.36 6.96 -26.68
N ASP A 198 -4.61 6.59 -25.42
CA ASP A 198 -5.86 5.89 -25.09
C ASP A 198 -7.07 6.82 -25.20
N ALA A 199 -8.16 6.31 -25.77
CA ALA A 199 -9.42 7.06 -25.90
C ALA A 199 -10.18 7.18 -24.57
N CYS A 200 -9.89 6.31 -23.58
CA CYS A 200 -10.56 6.31 -22.29
C CYS A 200 -9.74 7.08 -21.24
N ASP A 201 -10.26 8.22 -20.78
CA ASP A 201 -9.61 9.06 -19.77
C ASP A 201 -9.29 8.32 -18.47
N THR A 202 -10.11 7.35 -18.07
CA THR A 202 -9.84 6.49 -16.91
C THR A 202 -8.55 5.70 -17.09
N VAL A 203 -8.29 5.15 -18.28
CA VAL A 203 -7.03 4.45 -18.60
C VAL A 203 -5.86 5.44 -18.51
N ARG A 204 -6.00 6.63 -19.09
CA ARG A 204 -4.94 7.67 -19.05
C ARG A 204 -4.58 8.08 -17.61
N VAL A 205 -5.59 8.30 -16.76
CA VAL A 205 -5.40 8.68 -15.35
C VAL A 205 -4.76 7.54 -14.53
N LYS A 206 -5.14 6.28 -14.76
CA LYS A 206 -4.54 5.13 -14.07
C LYS A 206 -3.14 4.79 -14.59
N ALA A 207 -2.88 4.97 -15.89
CA ALA A 207 -1.53 4.88 -16.46
C ALA A 207 -0.60 5.94 -15.88
N LEU A 208 -1.05 7.19 -15.73
CA LEU A 208 -0.32 8.26 -15.06
C LEU A 208 -0.01 7.95 -13.59
N PHE A 209 -0.95 7.33 -12.86
CA PHE A 209 -0.72 6.86 -11.50
C PHE A 209 0.40 5.81 -11.45
N ALA A 210 0.35 4.78 -12.30
CA ALA A 210 1.42 3.78 -12.38
C ALA A 210 2.78 4.38 -12.75
N ILE A 211 2.83 5.29 -13.73
CA ILE A 211 4.06 6.04 -14.07
C ILE A 211 4.59 6.81 -12.85
N SER A 212 3.71 7.46 -12.09
CA SER A 212 4.08 8.18 -10.87
C SER A 212 4.69 7.26 -9.80
N CYS A 213 4.21 6.03 -9.63
CA CYS A 213 4.80 5.05 -8.70
C CYS A 213 6.19 4.58 -9.16
N LEU A 214 6.40 4.43 -10.47
CA LEU A 214 7.63 3.89 -11.05
C LEU A 214 8.77 4.91 -11.26
N VAL A 215 8.50 6.20 -11.10
CA VAL A 215 9.42 7.29 -11.51
C VAL A 215 9.77 8.27 -10.39
N ARG A 216 8.97 8.38 -9.31
CA ARG A 216 9.20 9.37 -8.25
C ARG A 216 10.40 9.07 -7.35
N GLU A 217 10.62 7.80 -7.02
CA GLU A 217 11.60 7.37 -6.01
C GLU A 217 12.58 6.31 -6.56
N GLN A 218 12.63 6.16 -7.90
CA GLN A 218 13.48 5.19 -8.61
C GLN A 218 14.24 5.86 -9.75
N GLU A 219 15.54 6.10 -9.57
CA GLU A 219 16.41 6.79 -10.54
C GLU A 219 16.44 6.07 -11.90
N ALA A 220 16.54 4.74 -11.90
CA ALA A 220 16.50 3.94 -13.13
C ALA A 220 15.18 4.13 -13.91
N GLY A 221 14.07 4.33 -13.20
CA GLY A 221 12.75 4.62 -13.76
C GLY A 221 12.69 6.00 -14.40
N LEU A 222 13.26 7.02 -13.73
CA LEU A 222 13.37 8.37 -14.26
C LEU A 222 14.29 8.46 -15.49
N LEU A 223 15.44 7.80 -15.46
CA LEU A 223 16.33 7.71 -16.63
C LEU A 223 15.68 6.96 -17.79
N GLN A 224 14.82 5.96 -17.54
CA GLN A 224 14.02 5.32 -18.58
C GLN A 224 12.88 6.23 -19.08
N PHE A 225 12.22 6.97 -18.20
CA PHE A 225 11.18 7.94 -18.53
C PHE A 225 11.70 9.06 -19.44
N LEU A 226 12.87 9.64 -19.11
CA LEU A 226 13.53 10.65 -19.93
C LEU A 226 13.93 10.10 -21.31
N ARG A 227 14.51 8.88 -21.37
CA ARG A 227 14.85 8.20 -22.63
C ARG A 227 13.63 7.85 -23.50
N LEU A 228 12.43 7.79 -22.92
CA LEU A 228 11.17 7.50 -23.62
C LEU A 228 10.35 8.77 -23.93
N ASP A 229 10.97 9.96 -23.85
CA ASP A 229 10.31 11.27 -24.08
C ASP A 229 9.09 11.49 -23.16
N GLY A 230 9.15 10.94 -21.93
CA GLY A 230 8.05 10.96 -20.98
C GLY A 230 7.60 12.35 -20.58
N PHE A 231 8.50 13.34 -20.55
CA PHE A 231 8.15 14.73 -20.26
C PHE A 231 7.26 15.34 -21.35
N SER A 232 7.52 15.08 -22.63
CA SER A 232 6.67 15.56 -23.72
C SER A 232 5.29 14.89 -23.69
N VAL A 233 5.20 13.61 -23.31
CA VAL A 233 3.91 12.93 -23.06
C VAL A 233 3.17 13.62 -21.89
N LEU A 234 3.87 13.97 -20.81
CA LEU A 234 3.29 14.61 -19.64
C LEU A 234 2.77 16.03 -19.96
N MET A 235 3.51 16.80 -20.76
CA MET A 235 3.07 18.11 -21.27
C MET A 235 1.83 18.00 -22.16
N ARG A 236 1.80 17.03 -23.10
CA ARG A 236 0.59 16.75 -23.90
C ARG A 236 -0.60 16.34 -23.04
N ALA A 237 -0.38 15.60 -21.95
CA ALA A 237 -1.42 15.26 -20.98
C ALA A 237 -1.95 16.48 -20.20
N MET A 238 -1.11 17.49 -19.92
CA MET A 238 -1.51 18.77 -19.31
C MET A 238 -2.33 19.68 -20.26
N GLN A 239 -2.20 19.48 -21.57
CA GLN A 239 -2.97 20.23 -22.58
C GLN A 239 -4.37 19.64 -22.84
N GLN A 240 -4.63 18.38 -22.44
CA GLN A 240 -5.95 17.73 -22.59
C GLN A 240 -7.04 18.41 -21.74
N GLN A 241 -8.29 18.43 -22.19
CA GLN A 241 -9.39 19.09 -21.46
C GLN A 241 -9.76 18.45 -20.09
N VAL A 242 -9.16 17.31 -19.74
CA VAL A 242 -9.46 16.53 -18.54
C VAL A 242 -8.74 17.09 -17.30
N GLN A 243 -9.45 17.89 -16.49
CA GLN A 243 -8.88 18.54 -15.31
C GLN A 243 -8.14 17.59 -14.35
N LYS A 244 -8.69 16.40 -14.07
CA LYS A 244 -8.03 15.38 -13.21
C LYS A 244 -6.68 14.93 -13.76
N LEU A 245 -6.54 14.86 -15.09
CA LEU A 245 -5.29 14.49 -15.76
C LEU A 245 -4.30 15.66 -15.68
N LYS A 246 -4.74 16.90 -15.98
CA LYS A 246 -3.91 18.12 -15.86
C LYS A 246 -3.26 18.24 -14.48
N VAL A 247 -4.08 18.20 -13.42
CA VAL A 247 -3.62 18.40 -12.03
C VAL A 247 -2.64 17.31 -11.62
N LYS A 248 -2.91 16.03 -11.94
CA LYS A 248 -2.00 14.93 -11.63
C LYS A 248 -0.69 15.01 -12.42
N SER A 249 -0.74 15.41 -13.70
CA SER A 249 0.45 15.56 -14.53
C SER A 249 1.34 16.72 -14.06
N ALA A 250 0.74 17.88 -13.76
CA ALA A 250 1.44 19.03 -13.20
C ALA A 250 2.05 18.71 -11.82
N PHE A 251 1.32 17.99 -10.96
CA PHE A 251 1.84 17.55 -9.66
C PHE A 251 3.01 16.57 -9.81
N LEU A 252 2.92 15.57 -10.69
CA LEU A 252 4.06 14.68 -10.97
C LEU A 252 5.26 15.47 -11.47
N LEU A 253 5.07 16.37 -12.42
CA LEU A 253 6.12 17.23 -12.97
C LEU A 253 6.78 18.10 -11.89
N GLN A 254 6.00 18.68 -10.99
CA GLN A 254 6.50 19.41 -9.83
C GLN A 254 7.34 18.52 -8.89
N ASN A 255 6.88 17.30 -8.59
CA ASN A 255 7.63 16.35 -7.75
C ASN A 255 8.99 16.01 -8.39
N LEU A 256 9.02 15.70 -9.69
CA LEU A 256 10.26 15.39 -10.41
C LEU A 256 11.21 16.60 -10.46
N LEU A 257 10.70 17.81 -10.63
CA LEU A 257 11.50 19.05 -10.61
C LEU A 257 12.05 19.42 -9.22
N VAL A 258 11.40 18.97 -8.14
CA VAL A 258 11.89 19.16 -6.77
C VAL A 258 12.96 18.11 -6.44
N GLY A 259 12.73 16.83 -6.79
CA GLY A 259 13.69 15.75 -6.54
C GLY A 259 14.94 15.81 -7.41
N HIS A 260 14.81 16.17 -8.70
CA HIS A 260 15.87 16.08 -9.70
C HIS A 260 16.16 17.44 -10.35
N PRO A 261 16.89 18.34 -9.66
CA PRO A 261 17.19 19.67 -10.17
C PRO A 261 18.05 19.64 -11.45
N GLU A 262 18.81 18.57 -11.70
CA GLU A 262 19.62 18.40 -12.90
C GLU A 262 18.81 18.43 -14.20
N HIS A 263 17.56 17.95 -14.18
CA HIS A 263 16.72 17.89 -15.37
C HIS A 263 16.02 19.23 -15.71
N LYS A 264 16.14 20.25 -14.85
CA LYS A 264 15.63 21.61 -15.11
C LYS A 264 16.20 22.20 -16.40
N GLY A 265 17.49 22.02 -16.66
CA GLY A 265 18.14 22.54 -17.88
C GLY A 265 17.56 21.93 -19.15
N THR A 266 17.38 20.60 -19.15
CA THR A 266 16.75 19.86 -20.25
C THR A 266 15.32 20.32 -20.50
N LEU A 267 14.53 20.49 -19.43
CA LEU A 267 13.14 20.93 -19.51
C LEU A 267 12.98 22.38 -19.99
N CYS A 268 13.83 23.29 -19.54
CA CYS A 268 13.89 24.65 -20.09
C CYS A 268 14.25 24.65 -21.58
N SER A 269 15.19 23.78 -22.00
CA SER A 269 15.60 23.64 -23.40
C SER A 269 14.50 23.01 -24.28
N MET A 270 13.64 22.17 -23.71
CA MET A 270 12.44 21.62 -24.35
C MET A 270 11.28 22.63 -24.44
N GLY A 271 11.47 23.88 -24.01
CA GLY A 271 10.43 24.91 -24.09
C GLY A 271 9.31 24.78 -23.05
N MET A 272 9.51 24.00 -21.99
CA MET A 272 8.50 23.78 -20.94
C MET A 272 7.97 25.10 -20.35
N VAL A 273 8.83 26.12 -20.21
CA VAL A 273 8.48 27.47 -19.71
C VAL A 273 7.46 28.19 -20.62
N GLN A 274 7.38 27.84 -21.91
CA GLN A 274 6.44 28.43 -22.87
C GLN A 274 5.13 27.63 -22.99
N GLN A 275 5.01 26.48 -22.32
CA GLN A 275 3.86 25.58 -22.40
C GLN A 275 3.17 25.30 -21.06
N LEU A 276 3.64 25.95 -19.98
CA LEU A 276 2.98 26.06 -18.68
C LEU A 276 2.04 27.28 -18.66
#